data_AF-A0A7S1N4R9-F1
#
_entry.id   AF-A0A7S1N4R9-F1
#
_cell.length_a   1.000
_cell.length_b   1.000
_cell.length_c   1.000
_cell.angle_alpha   90.00
_cell.angle_beta   90.00
_cell.angle_gamma   90.00
#
_symmetry.space_group_name_H-M   'P 1'
#
loop_
_entity.id
_entity.type
_entity.pdbx_description
1 polymer ?
#
loop_
_entity_poly.entity_id
_entity_poly.type
_entity_poly.pdbx_seq_one_letter_code
_entity_poly.pdbx_strand_id
1 'polypeptide(L)'
;MTEAVDEHMSPPVTPTDANAMALYMAEVTIPDAADITGHASLDEKPSGVGYGFDLSGLAHHPTCPYLLEYNPILEIAWQCRRTDTMFVDPDFPPTDMHIWGPEGPPHPIKDEDMDEGEPEPEPEKYEWRRLSEIHPVPRGFMTGSNLNKMKPGPFTPQWMCAVFSNAYCSLEFETLFSPSQEPSYCGAYTVKLHVDGKFWYVVVDDFVPIYKNHKTLACVRSSVDHEIWPCLLEKVYAKLQRSYHEMSISRTFGPEVVYEDLSTGLAQRDCYRLLTNKNTWFGNMQGRHENQQICTMLAVAPRKTTVSVERKMSRLGIEVGGYHVVQHLLVSMDEKGQQDESSNFVMTSDPWSIVDPEESAQLTTLRACRAHTLRELQKIAHAYTDKTGVACTWLPFAEHMRLFDACITTYSFKNYQRALVKSSFEGRSGGSRFTYDNDQWTNNPQVYISITAKADFAAELCLTDKRFRDDPDGKVDGKVLQLSLLKAPGYNMRAADTSGTILTSNQLLFEDAATIDFYSVYLRCSIDPGGYLLVPEIGTYNSKEAFVLKIWSSAEFSSFLIEE
;
A
#
# COMPACT_ATOMS: atom_id res chain seq x y z
N MET A 1 -27.64 51.82 24.21
CA MET A 1 -26.24 52.24 24.03
C MET A 1 -25.37 51.26 24.78
N THR A 2 -24.76 50.32 24.06
CA THR A 2 -23.53 49.59 24.40
C THR A 2 -23.17 48.82 23.14
N GLU A 3 -22.14 49.29 22.44
CA GLU A 3 -21.58 48.73 21.21
C GLU A 3 -20.84 47.42 21.51
N ALA A 4 -20.98 46.45 20.62
CA ALA A 4 -20.21 45.22 20.58
C ALA A 4 -18.92 45.46 19.78
N VAL A 5 -17.79 45.02 20.33
CA VAL A 5 -16.47 45.06 19.69
C VAL A 5 -16.27 43.75 18.93
N ASP A 6 -15.99 43.87 17.63
CA ASP A 6 -15.60 42.79 16.72
C ASP A 6 -14.13 42.40 16.98
N GLU A 7 -13.87 41.19 17.47
CA GLU A 7 -12.53 40.59 17.50
C GLU A 7 -12.35 39.69 16.26
N HIS A 8 -11.53 40.14 15.32
CA HIS A 8 -11.04 39.33 14.20
C HIS A 8 -10.18 38.17 14.74
N MET A 9 -10.74 36.96 14.75
CA MET A 9 -9.94 35.73 14.94
C MET A 9 -9.03 35.50 13.73
N SER A 10 -7.72 35.52 13.96
CA SER A 10 -6.70 35.09 13.01
C SER A 10 -6.76 33.56 12.80
N PRO A 11 -6.39 33.04 11.62
CA PRO A 11 -6.39 31.60 11.37
C PRO A 11 -5.37 30.87 12.27
N PRO A 12 -5.59 29.57 12.56
CA PRO A 12 -4.69 28.81 13.41
C PRO A 12 -3.29 28.74 12.79
N VAL A 13 -2.30 29.15 13.59
CA VAL A 13 -0.87 29.10 13.24
C VAL A 13 -0.46 27.63 13.12
N THR A 14 0.02 27.20 11.95
CA THR A 14 0.69 25.92 11.75
C THR A 14 1.95 25.87 12.64
N PRO A 15 2.23 24.75 13.34
CA PRO A 15 3.47 24.63 14.12
C PRO A 15 4.67 24.85 13.19
N THR A 16 5.56 25.77 13.55
CA THR A 16 6.86 25.89 12.89
C THR A 16 7.73 24.68 13.23
N ASP A 17 8.62 24.27 12.31
CA ASP A 17 9.49 23.09 12.38
C ASP A 17 10.29 22.96 13.70
N ALA A 18 10.54 24.08 14.38
CA ALA A 18 11.20 24.10 15.68
C ALA A 18 10.38 23.44 16.81
N ASN A 19 9.05 23.51 16.76
CA ASN A 19 8.19 22.91 17.79
C ASN A 19 8.02 21.39 17.60
N ALA A 20 8.07 20.89 16.35
CA ALA A 20 8.09 19.46 16.06
C ALA A 20 9.42 18.82 16.52
N MET A 21 10.55 19.52 16.34
CA MET A 21 11.87 19.11 16.84
C MET A 21 11.94 19.05 18.37
N ALA A 22 11.30 19.99 19.08
CA ALA A 22 11.28 20.00 20.54
C ALA A 22 10.49 18.82 21.12
N LEU A 23 9.41 18.40 20.46
CA LEU A 23 8.64 17.21 20.83
C LEU A 23 9.41 15.90 20.54
N TYR A 24 10.11 15.82 19.40
CA TYR A 24 10.97 14.67 19.06
C TYR A 24 12.15 14.51 20.03
N MET A 25 12.78 15.62 20.44
CA MET A 25 13.88 15.61 21.42
C MET A 25 13.40 15.32 22.86
N ALA A 26 12.12 15.54 23.18
CA ALA A 26 11.59 15.28 24.52
C ALA A 26 11.25 13.81 24.77
N GLU A 27 11.07 12.98 23.73
CA GLU A 27 10.81 11.53 23.85
C GLU A 27 12.09 10.68 23.85
N VAL A 28 13.25 11.26 23.50
CA VAL A 28 14.55 10.57 23.52
C VAL A 28 15.28 10.87 24.82
N THR A 29 15.00 10.10 25.86
CA THR A 29 15.90 10.07 27.03
C THR A 29 17.15 9.29 26.63
N ILE A 30 18.23 10.00 26.30
CA ILE A 30 19.55 9.41 26.06
C ILE A 30 20.01 8.74 27.37
N PRO A 31 20.26 7.42 27.44
CA PRO A 31 20.94 6.85 28.59
C PRO A 31 22.37 7.42 28.63
N ASP A 32 22.82 7.87 29.80
CA ASP A 32 24.19 8.33 29.99
C ASP A 32 25.19 7.30 29.41
N ALA A 33 26.24 7.82 28.77
CA ALA A 33 27.26 7.08 28.01
C ALA A 33 28.10 6.07 28.83
N ALA A 34 27.66 5.71 30.04
CA ALA A 34 28.32 4.76 30.94
C ALA A 34 27.72 3.34 30.92
N ASP A 35 26.50 3.13 30.37
CA ASP A 35 25.82 1.83 30.47
C ASP A 35 25.89 0.93 29.22
N ILE A 36 26.58 1.35 28.14
CA ILE A 36 26.87 0.48 26.99
C ILE A 36 28.26 -0.17 27.20
N THR A 37 28.35 -1.11 28.14
CA THR A 37 29.50 -2.02 28.23
C THR A 37 29.03 -3.48 28.10
N GLY A 38 28.38 -3.79 26.99
CA GLY A 38 28.22 -5.16 26.50
C GLY A 38 29.36 -5.48 25.53
N HIS A 39 30.27 -6.35 25.95
CA HIS A 39 31.49 -6.77 25.24
C HIS A 39 31.34 -6.97 23.71
N ALA A 40 31.92 -6.06 22.92
CA ALA A 40 32.46 -6.38 21.60
C ALA A 40 33.99 -6.23 21.69
N SER A 41 34.71 -7.33 21.46
CA SER A 41 36.16 -7.36 21.51
C SER A 41 36.75 -6.40 20.48
N LEU A 42 37.38 -5.34 20.98
CA LEU A 42 38.25 -4.44 20.26
C LEU A 42 39.62 -5.10 20.17
N ASP A 43 39.96 -5.70 19.03
CA ASP A 43 41.33 -5.74 18.53
C ASP A 43 41.36 -6.20 17.06
N GLU A 44 42.32 -5.66 16.33
CA GLU A 44 42.61 -5.81 14.89
C GLU A 44 41.87 -4.88 13.91
N LYS A 45 42.65 -3.95 13.31
CA LYS A 45 42.31 -3.28 12.05
C LYS A 45 42.36 -4.31 10.92
N PRO A 46 41.26 -4.62 10.21
CA PRO A 46 41.37 -5.35 8.96
C PRO A 46 41.81 -4.38 7.88
N SER A 47 42.98 -4.64 7.29
CA SER A 47 43.34 -4.09 5.98
C SER A 47 42.49 -4.80 4.91
N GLY A 48 41.45 -4.12 4.45
CA GLY A 48 40.52 -4.62 3.43
C GLY A 48 39.21 -3.86 3.59
N VAL A 49 38.55 -3.51 2.50
CA VAL A 49 37.31 -2.71 2.45
C VAL A 49 36.33 -3.22 3.51
N GLY A 50 36.21 -2.50 4.64
CA GLY A 50 35.38 -2.92 5.76
C GLY A 50 33.92 -2.70 5.42
N TYR A 51 33.19 -3.78 5.17
CA TYR A 51 31.75 -3.74 4.93
C TYR A 51 31.01 -3.31 6.20
N GLY A 52 30.27 -2.21 6.11
CA GLY A 52 29.03 -1.94 6.84
C GLY A 52 29.10 -1.74 8.35
N PHE A 53 28.08 -1.06 8.87
CA PHE A 53 27.64 -1.23 10.25
C PHE A 53 26.96 -2.61 10.33
N ASP A 54 27.31 -3.45 11.30
CA ASP A 54 26.71 -4.78 11.44
C ASP A 54 25.27 -4.67 11.98
N LEU A 55 24.30 -5.05 11.16
CA LEU A 55 22.88 -5.03 11.49
C LEU A 55 22.39 -6.34 12.14
N SER A 56 23.20 -7.40 12.13
CA SER A 56 22.78 -8.75 12.56
C SER A 56 22.47 -8.84 14.06
N GLY A 57 23.09 -7.99 14.88
CA GLY A 57 22.86 -7.94 16.33
C GLY A 57 21.62 -7.16 16.78
N LEU A 58 20.90 -6.51 15.85
CA LEU A 58 19.68 -5.75 16.16
C LEU A 58 18.45 -6.67 16.27
N ALA A 59 17.36 -6.16 16.86
CA ALA A 59 16.10 -6.90 16.91
C ALA A 59 15.37 -6.83 15.55
N HIS A 60 14.97 -8.01 15.04
CA HIS A 60 14.40 -8.20 13.71
C HIS A 60 12.98 -8.77 13.74
N HIS A 61 12.24 -8.59 12.65
CA HIS A 61 10.99 -9.30 12.41
C HIS A 61 11.24 -10.82 12.38
N PRO A 62 10.38 -11.66 13.00
CA PRO A 62 10.61 -13.09 13.11
C PRO A 62 10.77 -13.85 11.78
N THR A 63 10.19 -13.32 10.70
CA THR A 63 10.26 -13.92 9.36
C THR A 63 11.04 -13.09 8.35
N CYS A 64 11.56 -11.91 8.72
CA CYS A 64 12.27 -11.04 7.79
C CYS A 64 13.47 -10.35 8.48
N PRO A 65 14.71 -10.71 8.13
CA PRO A 65 15.92 -10.12 8.74
C PRO A 65 16.22 -8.69 8.26
N TYR A 66 15.39 -8.11 7.40
CA TYR A 66 15.57 -6.73 6.91
C TYR A 66 14.65 -5.72 7.61
N LEU A 67 13.69 -6.21 8.40
CA LEU A 67 12.72 -5.41 9.15
C LEU A 67 13.20 -5.27 10.59
N LEU A 68 13.74 -4.10 10.93
CA LEU A 68 14.29 -3.78 12.25
C LEU A 68 13.21 -3.20 13.17
N GLU A 69 13.26 -3.58 14.45
CA GLU A 69 12.34 -3.04 15.45
C GLU A 69 12.66 -1.59 15.84
N TYR A 70 13.92 -1.19 15.73
CA TYR A 70 14.43 0.14 16.04
C TYR A 70 15.12 0.74 14.81
N ASN A 71 15.24 2.07 14.77
CA ASN A 71 15.87 2.83 13.70
C ASN A 71 17.36 3.10 13.99
N PRO A 72 18.32 2.36 13.42
CA PRO A 72 19.74 2.48 13.76
C PRO A 72 20.47 3.64 13.04
N ILE A 73 19.73 4.60 12.47
CA ILE A 73 20.33 5.62 11.59
C ILE A 73 21.38 6.48 12.30
N LEU A 74 21.20 6.73 13.60
CA LEU A 74 22.13 7.54 14.39
C LEU A 74 23.42 6.77 14.69
N GLU A 75 23.33 5.48 15.01
CA GLU A 75 24.48 4.60 15.24
C GLU A 75 25.29 4.41 13.96
N ILE A 76 24.61 4.21 12.83
CA ILE A 76 25.25 4.14 11.51
C ILE A 76 25.98 5.45 11.21
N ALA A 77 25.32 6.59 11.40
CA ALA A 77 25.92 7.90 11.16
C ALA A 77 27.14 8.14 12.07
N TRP A 78 27.06 7.74 13.34
CA TRP A 78 28.17 7.85 14.29
C TRP A 78 29.36 6.99 13.88
N GLN A 79 29.14 5.73 13.50
CA GLN A 79 30.19 4.83 13.02
C GLN A 79 30.86 5.40 11.77
N CYS A 80 30.07 5.82 10.77
CA CYS A 80 30.57 6.39 9.52
C CYS A 80 31.43 7.65 9.76
N ARG A 81 30.99 8.55 10.65
CA ARG A 81 31.77 9.74 11.03
C ARG A 81 33.08 9.36 11.71
N ARG A 82 33.10 8.33 12.56
CA ARG A 82 34.30 7.88 13.29
C ARG A 82 35.33 7.23 12.38
N THR A 83 34.88 6.52 11.35
CA THR A 83 35.75 5.79 10.41
C THR A 83 36.08 6.58 9.15
N ASP A 84 35.47 7.75 8.94
CA ASP A 84 35.57 8.54 7.70
C ASP A 84 35.18 7.72 6.46
N THR A 85 34.08 6.97 6.59
CA THR A 85 33.56 6.10 5.53
C THR A 85 32.09 6.37 5.27
N MET A 86 31.63 6.06 4.06
CA MET A 86 30.21 6.02 3.71
C MET A 86 29.61 4.66 4.07
N PHE A 87 28.35 4.64 4.46
CA PHE A 87 27.59 3.42 4.67
C PHE A 87 27.47 2.63 3.37
N VAL A 88 27.65 1.32 3.49
CA VAL A 88 27.35 0.32 2.48
C VAL A 88 26.46 -0.69 3.17
N ASP A 89 25.30 -0.95 2.60
CA ASP A 89 24.33 -1.90 3.15
C ASP A 89 24.92 -3.32 3.07
N PRO A 90 25.21 -3.97 4.20
CA PRO A 90 25.78 -5.33 4.19
C PRO A 90 24.78 -6.38 3.69
N ASP A 91 23.47 -6.10 3.80
CA ASP A 91 22.40 -7.03 3.43
C ASP A 91 21.94 -6.86 1.97
N PHE A 92 22.31 -5.74 1.34
CA PHE A 92 21.97 -5.44 -0.05
C PHE A 92 23.12 -4.70 -0.76
N PRO A 93 24.33 -5.32 -0.84
CA PRO A 93 25.50 -4.67 -1.42
C PRO A 93 25.34 -4.40 -2.92
N PRO A 94 26.05 -3.39 -3.47
CA PRO A 94 25.95 -2.99 -4.88
C PRO A 94 26.62 -4.00 -5.82
N THR A 95 25.98 -5.15 -6.02
CA THR A 95 26.46 -6.25 -6.87
C THR A 95 25.43 -6.66 -7.90
N ASP A 96 25.86 -7.36 -8.95
CA ASP A 96 24.95 -7.85 -10.00
C ASP A 96 23.88 -8.80 -9.46
N MET A 97 24.18 -9.52 -8.37
CA MET A 97 23.22 -10.38 -7.65
C MET A 97 22.00 -9.60 -7.17
N HIS A 98 22.16 -8.34 -6.74
CA HIS A 98 21.06 -7.52 -6.24
C HIS A 98 20.30 -6.79 -7.35
N ILE A 99 20.82 -6.82 -8.58
CA ILE A 99 20.06 -6.42 -9.78
C ILE A 99 19.25 -7.63 -10.29
N TRP A 100 19.92 -8.76 -10.53
CA TRP A 100 19.38 -9.88 -11.30
C TRP A 100 18.89 -11.07 -10.48
N GLY A 101 19.24 -11.15 -9.20
CA GLY A 101 18.98 -12.32 -8.37
C GLY A 101 20.04 -13.41 -8.54
N PRO A 102 19.86 -14.55 -7.85
CA PRO A 102 20.83 -15.65 -7.83
C PRO A 102 20.93 -16.39 -9.18
N GLU A 103 19.86 -16.37 -9.97
CA GLU A 103 19.83 -17.01 -11.30
C GLU A 103 20.57 -16.17 -12.37
N GLY A 104 20.87 -14.90 -12.05
CA GLY A 104 21.47 -13.98 -12.99
C GLY A 104 20.46 -13.44 -14.02
N PRO A 105 20.94 -12.71 -15.04
CA PRO A 105 20.07 -12.14 -16.06
C PRO A 105 19.33 -13.24 -16.83
N PRO A 106 18.02 -13.11 -17.10
CA PRO A 106 17.25 -14.16 -17.75
C PRO A 106 17.83 -14.48 -19.13
N HIS A 107 18.02 -15.77 -19.41
CA HIS A 107 18.40 -16.17 -20.76
C HIS A 107 17.20 -15.99 -21.71
N PRO A 108 17.41 -15.44 -22.92
CA PRO A 108 16.33 -15.27 -23.89
C PRO A 108 15.75 -16.63 -24.24
N ILE A 109 14.42 -16.77 -24.12
CA ILE A 109 13.71 -17.95 -24.61
C ILE A 109 13.73 -17.88 -26.14
N LYS A 110 14.62 -18.66 -26.76
CA LYS A 110 14.62 -18.87 -28.22
C LYS A 110 13.55 -19.89 -28.57
N ASP A 111 12.28 -19.52 -28.42
CA ASP A 111 11.20 -20.31 -29.01
C ASP A 111 11.19 -20.05 -30.52
N GLU A 112 11.40 -21.11 -31.31
CA GLU A 112 11.50 -21.06 -32.78
C GLU A 112 10.22 -20.53 -33.47
N ASP A 113 9.11 -20.38 -32.72
CA ASP A 113 7.78 -19.97 -33.20
C ASP A 113 7.29 -18.60 -32.65
N MET A 114 8.09 -17.85 -31.88
CA MET A 114 7.72 -16.52 -31.36
C MET A 114 8.52 -15.41 -32.07
N ASP A 115 7.86 -14.70 -32.99
CA ASP A 115 8.50 -13.78 -33.95
C ASP A 115 9.03 -12.47 -33.34
N GLU A 116 8.86 -12.21 -32.05
CA GLU A 116 9.52 -11.10 -31.33
C GLU A 116 9.74 -11.50 -29.86
N GLY A 117 10.85 -12.20 -29.57
CA GLY A 117 11.28 -12.42 -28.18
C GLY A 117 11.60 -11.08 -27.49
N GLU A 118 11.35 -10.99 -26.18
CA GLU A 118 11.79 -9.82 -25.40
C GLU A 118 13.31 -9.62 -25.60
N PRO A 119 13.78 -8.36 -25.71
CA PRO A 119 15.19 -8.07 -25.93
C PRO A 119 16.05 -8.73 -24.84
N GLU A 120 17.17 -9.35 -25.24
CA GLU A 120 18.07 -10.00 -24.28
C GLU A 120 18.46 -9.00 -23.18
N PRO A 121 18.45 -9.39 -21.90
CA PRO A 121 18.98 -8.53 -20.86
C PRO A 121 20.46 -8.27 -21.14
N GLU A 122 20.86 -7.00 -21.03
CA GLU A 122 22.24 -6.58 -21.25
C GLU A 122 22.84 -6.10 -19.90
N PRO A 123 23.34 -7.02 -19.05
CA PRO A 123 23.92 -6.69 -17.74
C PRO A 123 25.00 -5.62 -17.84
N GLU A 124 25.77 -5.66 -18.92
CA GLU A 124 26.86 -4.73 -19.20
C GLU A 124 26.39 -3.27 -19.27
N LYS A 125 25.10 -3.01 -19.52
CA LYS A 125 24.53 -1.66 -19.54
C LYS A 125 24.35 -1.04 -18.15
N TYR A 126 24.38 -1.84 -17.09
CA TYR A 126 24.08 -1.38 -15.73
C TYR A 126 25.36 -1.21 -14.91
N GLU A 127 25.40 -0.17 -14.08
CA GLU A 127 26.41 0.01 -13.03
C GLU A 127 25.79 0.60 -11.77
N TRP A 128 26.38 0.31 -10.61
CA TRP A 128 25.99 0.91 -9.34
C TRP A 128 26.71 2.25 -9.14
N ARG A 129 25.94 3.26 -8.73
CA ARG A 129 26.44 4.60 -8.40
C ARG A 129 25.75 5.14 -7.16
N ARG A 130 26.45 5.93 -6.35
CA ARG A 130 25.77 6.69 -5.30
C ARG A 130 24.91 7.78 -5.90
N LEU A 131 23.78 8.08 -5.24
CA LEU A 131 22.90 9.18 -5.66
C LEU A 131 23.63 10.53 -5.67
N SER A 132 24.61 10.74 -4.78
CA SER A 132 25.47 11.93 -4.76
C SER A 132 26.43 12.05 -5.97
N GLU A 133 26.69 10.96 -6.70
CA GLU A 133 27.47 10.99 -7.95
C GLU A 133 26.61 11.38 -9.17
N ILE A 134 25.28 11.23 -9.05
CA ILE A 134 24.30 11.43 -10.13
C ILE A 134 23.60 12.78 -9.97
N HIS A 135 23.22 13.12 -8.74
CA HIS A 135 22.54 14.36 -8.38
C HIS A 135 23.48 15.25 -7.57
N PRO A 136 23.67 16.53 -7.94
CA PRO A 136 24.60 17.42 -7.24
C PRO A 136 24.14 17.78 -5.81
N VAL A 137 22.83 17.73 -5.54
CA VAL A 137 22.25 17.99 -4.21
C VAL A 137 21.05 17.05 -4.00
N PRO A 138 21.28 15.74 -3.78
CA PRO A 138 20.18 14.79 -3.60
C PRO A 138 19.36 15.17 -2.36
N ARG A 139 18.04 15.22 -2.50
CA ARG A 139 17.11 15.52 -1.40
C ARG A 139 16.02 14.46 -1.33
N GLY A 140 15.71 14.02 -0.11
CA GLY A 140 14.63 13.06 0.12
C GLY A 140 13.34 13.57 -0.52
N PHE A 141 12.88 14.75 -0.09
CA PHE A 141 11.65 15.39 -0.54
C PHE A 141 11.89 16.81 -1.05
N MET A 142 11.14 17.22 -2.07
CA MET A 142 11.18 18.59 -2.60
C MET A 142 9.88 19.32 -2.27
N THR A 143 9.98 20.51 -1.66
CA THR A 143 8.80 21.32 -1.30
C THR A 143 8.06 21.81 -2.54
N GLY A 144 6.75 21.57 -2.62
CA GLY A 144 5.89 22.09 -3.68
C GLY A 144 6.01 21.38 -5.03
N SER A 145 6.54 20.15 -5.05
CA SER A 145 6.61 19.30 -6.23
C SER A 145 5.21 18.97 -6.79
N ASN A 146 5.12 18.80 -8.12
CA ASN A 146 3.93 18.25 -8.79
C ASN A 146 4.11 16.73 -8.92
N LEU A 147 3.44 16.01 -8.04
CA LEU A 147 3.83 14.69 -7.52
C LEU A 147 3.46 13.49 -8.38
N ASN A 148 2.80 13.75 -9.50
CA ASN A 148 2.10 12.71 -10.24
C ASN A 148 2.91 12.19 -11.44
N LYS A 149 4.18 12.58 -11.57
CA LYS A 149 5.02 12.21 -12.71
C LYS A 149 6.25 11.46 -12.21
N MET A 150 6.11 10.15 -12.13
CA MET A 150 7.20 9.20 -11.91
C MET A 150 7.44 8.45 -13.20
N LYS A 151 8.70 8.11 -13.49
CA LYS A 151 9.05 7.25 -14.61
C LYS A 151 9.59 5.94 -14.07
N PRO A 152 8.97 4.79 -14.39
CA PRO A 152 9.48 3.48 -13.98
C PRO A 152 10.84 3.23 -14.63
N GLY A 153 11.70 2.51 -13.92
CA GLY A 153 12.87 1.86 -14.49
C GLY A 153 12.49 0.52 -15.16
N PRO A 154 13.44 -0.16 -15.81
CA PRO A 154 13.25 -1.47 -16.44
C PRO A 154 12.75 -2.57 -15.50
N PHE A 155 13.08 -2.47 -14.20
CA PHE A 155 12.67 -3.45 -13.19
C PHE A 155 11.46 -3.00 -12.37
N THR A 156 10.99 -1.76 -12.55
CA THR A 156 9.94 -1.19 -11.73
C THR A 156 8.58 -1.70 -12.23
N PRO A 157 7.80 -2.43 -11.40
CA PRO A 157 6.44 -2.76 -11.77
C PRO A 157 5.60 -1.48 -11.96
N GLN A 158 4.84 -1.38 -13.04
CA GLN A 158 4.04 -0.18 -13.34
C GLN A 158 3.11 0.24 -12.21
N TRP A 159 2.50 -0.73 -11.52
CA TRP A 159 1.63 -0.47 -10.38
C TRP A 159 2.34 0.25 -9.22
N MET A 160 3.65 0.07 -9.08
CA MET A 160 4.42 0.66 -7.98
C MET A 160 4.43 2.19 -8.08
N CYS A 161 4.61 2.74 -9.27
CA CYS A 161 4.48 4.19 -9.51
C CYS A 161 3.09 4.70 -9.13
N ALA A 162 2.04 3.92 -9.39
CA ALA A 162 0.67 4.26 -9.02
C ALA A 162 0.50 4.35 -7.50
N VAL A 163 1.03 3.37 -6.78
CA VAL A 163 0.98 3.31 -5.31
C VAL A 163 1.83 4.41 -4.68
N PHE A 164 3.03 4.66 -5.21
CA PHE A 164 3.95 5.69 -4.70
C PHE A 164 3.35 7.10 -4.86
N SER A 165 2.79 7.40 -6.03
CA SER A 165 2.11 8.68 -6.31
C SER A 165 0.96 8.93 -5.33
N ASN A 166 0.17 7.89 -5.04
CA ASN A 166 -0.88 7.94 -4.03
C ASN A 166 -0.32 8.13 -2.61
N ALA A 167 0.60 7.26 -2.19
CA ALA A 167 1.13 7.28 -0.83
C ALA A 167 1.70 8.64 -0.48
N TYR A 168 2.41 9.29 -1.42
CA TYR A 168 2.93 10.64 -1.26
C TYR A 168 1.86 11.68 -0.91
N CYS A 169 0.65 11.56 -1.46
CA CYS A 169 -0.43 12.52 -1.21
C CYS A 169 -0.91 12.50 0.27
N SER A 170 -0.45 11.55 1.08
CA SER A 170 -0.65 11.56 2.53
C SER A 170 0.33 12.53 3.21
N LEU A 171 -0.18 13.41 4.07
CA LEU A 171 0.62 14.31 4.91
C LEU A 171 1.65 13.59 5.81
N GLU A 172 1.48 12.28 6.04
CA GLU A 172 2.37 11.46 6.87
C GLU A 172 3.44 10.72 6.07
N PHE A 173 3.39 10.74 4.75
CA PHE A 173 4.29 9.92 3.92
C PHE A 173 5.76 10.24 4.15
N GLU A 174 6.10 11.53 4.26
CA GLU A 174 7.48 11.96 4.53
C GLU A 174 7.98 11.42 5.88
N THR A 175 7.09 11.20 6.86
CA THR A 175 7.44 10.66 8.19
C THR A 175 7.85 9.19 8.16
N LEU A 176 7.57 8.48 7.05
CA LEU A 176 8.07 7.12 6.86
C LEU A 176 9.59 7.11 6.65
N PHE A 177 10.17 8.22 6.24
CA PHE A 177 11.61 8.33 6.00
C PHE A 177 12.26 9.02 7.18
N SER A 178 13.45 8.56 7.59
CA SER A 178 14.24 9.31 8.57
C SER A 178 14.54 10.72 8.03
N PRO A 179 14.52 11.76 8.89
CA PRO A 179 14.72 13.13 8.46
C PRO A 179 16.07 13.26 7.76
N SER A 180 16.02 13.50 6.45
CA SER A 180 17.19 13.70 5.58
C SER A 180 17.96 15.00 5.85
N GLN A 181 17.65 15.72 6.93
CA GLN A 181 18.09 17.09 7.16
C GLN A 181 19.32 17.25 8.06
N GLU A 182 19.89 16.16 8.61
CA GLU A 182 21.14 16.25 9.36
C GLU A 182 22.37 16.24 8.41
N PRO A 183 23.33 17.17 8.56
CA PRO A 183 24.44 17.41 7.64
C PRO A 183 25.58 16.36 7.65
N SER A 184 25.32 15.10 8.01
CA SER A 184 26.27 14.00 7.79
C SER A 184 25.69 12.94 6.88
N TYR A 185 25.71 13.25 5.59
CA TYR A 185 25.30 12.40 4.48
C TYR A 185 26.27 11.21 4.36
N CYS A 186 26.20 10.24 5.28
CA CYS A 186 26.97 9.00 5.19
C CYS A 186 26.37 8.02 4.16
N GLY A 187 25.38 8.44 3.37
CA GLY A 187 24.73 7.62 2.35
C GLY A 187 23.77 6.57 2.90
N ALA A 188 23.39 6.62 4.18
CA ALA A 188 22.41 5.73 4.80
C ALA A 188 21.03 6.39 4.90
N TYR A 189 19.98 5.59 4.68
CA TYR A 189 18.59 5.98 4.78
C TYR A 189 17.79 4.90 5.49
N THR A 190 16.71 5.30 6.14
CA THR A 190 15.73 4.33 6.65
C THR A 190 14.33 4.67 6.19
N VAL A 191 13.58 3.64 5.85
CA VAL A 191 12.15 3.70 5.55
C VAL A 191 11.40 2.86 6.57
N LYS A 192 10.29 3.38 7.06
CA LYS A 192 9.40 2.76 8.03
C LYS A 192 8.24 2.11 7.27
N LEU A 193 8.03 0.82 7.46
CA LEU A 193 6.95 0.03 6.86
C LEU A 193 6.03 -0.53 7.93
N HIS A 194 4.72 -0.56 7.67
CA HIS A 194 3.69 -1.07 8.56
C HIS A 194 3.30 -2.51 8.20
N VAL A 195 3.88 -3.48 8.92
CA VAL A 195 3.70 -4.91 8.68
C VAL A 195 3.12 -5.56 9.94
N ASP A 196 2.09 -6.41 9.80
CA ASP A 196 1.44 -7.13 10.90
C ASP A 196 0.98 -6.21 12.07
N GLY A 197 0.48 -5.02 11.71
CA GLY A 197 -0.05 -4.05 12.66
C GLY A 197 1.03 -3.33 13.50
N LYS A 198 2.30 -3.39 13.07
CA LYS A 198 3.43 -2.72 13.72
C LYS A 198 4.31 -2.07 12.67
N PHE A 199 4.93 -0.95 13.03
CA PHE A 199 5.95 -0.36 12.19
C PHE A 199 7.34 -0.97 12.40
N TRP A 200 8.06 -1.16 11.29
CA TRP A 200 9.40 -1.71 11.18
C TRP A 200 10.28 -0.79 10.34
N TYR A 201 11.58 -0.82 10.56
CA TYR A 201 12.54 0.02 9.85
C TYR A 201 13.38 -0.82 8.88
N VAL A 202 13.50 -0.37 7.64
CA VAL A 202 14.43 -0.93 6.66
C VAL A 202 15.53 0.08 6.41
N VAL A 203 16.77 -0.34 6.61
CA VAL A 203 17.96 0.46 6.29
C VAL A 203 18.40 0.14 4.86
N VAL A 204 18.71 1.17 4.08
CA VAL A 204 19.34 1.06 2.76
C VAL A 204 20.42 2.12 2.60
N ASP A 205 21.44 1.83 1.79
CA ASP A 205 22.39 2.85 1.32
C ASP A 205 21.89 3.56 0.04
N ASP A 206 22.60 4.59 -0.42
CA ASP A 206 22.29 5.37 -1.63
C ASP A 206 22.92 4.84 -2.93
N PHE A 207 23.47 3.63 -2.96
CA PHE A 207 23.84 3.01 -4.22
C PHE A 207 22.58 2.61 -5.00
N VAL A 208 22.48 3.00 -6.26
CA VAL A 208 21.38 2.63 -7.15
C VAL A 208 21.92 2.19 -8.52
N PRO A 209 21.21 1.29 -9.23
CA PRO A 209 21.58 0.93 -10.59
C PRO A 209 21.30 2.08 -11.56
N ILE A 210 22.24 2.33 -12.47
CA ILE A 210 22.10 3.30 -13.56
C ILE A 210 22.43 2.69 -14.90
N TYR A 211 21.93 3.31 -15.97
CA TYR A 211 22.36 3.04 -17.33
C TYR A 211 23.70 3.73 -17.62
N LYS A 212 24.76 2.95 -17.91
CA LYS A 212 26.12 3.46 -18.20
C LYS A 212 26.14 4.53 -19.29
N ASN A 213 25.39 4.32 -20.37
CA ASN A 213 25.44 5.17 -21.56
C ASN A 213 24.85 6.57 -21.35
N HIS A 214 23.86 6.71 -20.46
CA HIS A 214 23.10 7.95 -20.28
C HIS A 214 23.20 8.51 -18.86
N LYS A 215 23.86 7.80 -17.94
CA LYS A 215 23.93 8.15 -16.50
C LYS A 215 22.55 8.42 -15.89
N THR A 216 21.54 7.71 -16.39
CA THR A 216 20.16 7.80 -15.91
C THR A 216 19.86 6.65 -14.97
N LEU A 217 19.06 6.91 -13.95
CA LEU A 217 18.54 5.89 -13.02
C LEU A 217 17.87 4.74 -13.78
N ALA A 218 18.18 3.51 -13.39
CA ALA A 218 17.51 2.27 -13.82
C ALA A 218 16.46 1.80 -12.78
N CYS A 219 16.21 2.62 -11.76
CA CYS A 219 15.13 2.53 -10.81
C CYS A 219 14.09 3.64 -11.13
N VAL A 220 12.93 3.59 -10.47
CA VAL A 220 11.91 4.63 -10.52
C VAL A 220 12.53 5.98 -10.23
N ARG A 221 12.17 6.97 -11.05
CA ARG A 221 12.71 8.32 -10.96
C ARG A 221 11.59 9.34 -10.89
N SER A 222 11.76 10.31 -10.00
CA SER A 222 10.90 11.49 -10.01
C SER A 222 11.15 12.29 -11.28
N SER A 223 10.09 12.96 -11.76
CA SER A 223 10.24 14.04 -12.75
C SER A 223 10.71 15.35 -12.13
N VAL A 224 10.71 15.44 -10.80
CA VAL A 224 11.23 16.57 -10.04
C VAL A 224 12.72 16.38 -9.85
N ASP A 225 13.50 17.36 -10.31
CA ASP A 225 14.95 17.30 -10.19
C ASP A 225 15.39 17.18 -8.72
N HIS A 226 16.40 16.33 -8.49
CA HIS A 226 17.03 16.05 -7.19
C HIS A 226 16.20 15.29 -6.15
N GLU A 227 14.94 14.97 -6.44
CA GLU A 227 14.08 14.18 -5.55
C GLU A 227 14.39 12.69 -5.65
N ILE A 228 14.83 12.09 -4.53
CA ILE A 228 15.35 10.71 -4.51
C ILE A 228 14.53 9.72 -3.68
N TRP A 229 13.47 10.14 -2.99
CA TRP A 229 12.65 9.19 -2.23
C TRP A 229 12.08 8.03 -3.08
N PRO A 230 11.67 8.20 -4.37
CA PRO A 230 11.07 7.09 -5.11
C PRO A 230 12.05 5.94 -5.33
N CYS A 231 13.29 6.24 -5.71
CA CYS A 231 14.29 5.21 -5.96
C CYS A 231 14.76 4.52 -4.69
N LEU A 232 14.85 5.25 -3.57
CA LEU A 232 15.12 4.68 -2.25
C LEU A 232 14.00 3.73 -1.83
N LEU A 233 12.74 4.11 -2.06
CA LEU A 233 11.60 3.27 -1.70
C LEU A 233 11.51 2.01 -2.55
N GLU A 234 11.74 2.11 -3.86
CA GLU A 234 11.85 0.92 -4.70
C GLU A 234 12.99 0.01 -4.23
N LYS A 235 14.15 0.58 -3.88
CA LYS A 235 15.27 -0.20 -3.35
C LYS A 235 14.92 -0.96 -2.07
N VAL A 236 14.14 -0.35 -1.17
CA VAL A 236 13.63 -1.03 0.03
C VAL A 236 12.84 -2.29 -0.36
N TYR A 237 11.94 -2.20 -1.34
CA TYR A 237 11.19 -3.37 -1.81
C TYR A 237 12.06 -4.37 -2.57
N ALA A 238 13.06 -3.90 -3.33
CA ALA A 238 14.05 -4.78 -3.97
C ALA A 238 14.85 -5.56 -2.93
N LYS A 239 15.23 -4.94 -1.81
CA LYS A 239 15.88 -5.59 -0.66
C LYS A 239 14.99 -6.65 -0.02
N LEU A 240 13.73 -6.31 0.25
CA LEU A 240 12.74 -7.27 0.77
C LEU A 240 12.49 -8.45 -0.18
N GLN A 241 12.76 -8.29 -1.47
CA GLN A 241 12.65 -9.32 -2.50
C GLN A 241 14.01 -9.83 -3.00
N ARG A 242 15.11 -9.54 -2.28
CA ARG A 242 16.49 -9.96 -2.57
C ARG A 242 17.12 -9.36 -3.83
N SER A 243 16.36 -8.94 -4.84
CA SER A 243 16.88 -8.20 -5.99
C SER A 243 15.80 -7.37 -6.70
N TYR A 244 16.23 -6.43 -7.55
CA TYR A 244 15.33 -5.69 -8.43
C TYR A 244 14.56 -6.60 -9.41
N HIS A 245 15.22 -7.61 -9.98
CA HIS A 245 14.58 -8.55 -10.90
C HIS A 245 13.54 -9.42 -10.18
N GLU A 246 13.88 -10.01 -9.03
CA GLU A 246 12.94 -10.80 -8.24
C GLU A 246 11.71 -9.98 -7.82
N MET A 247 11.90 -8.73 -7.41
CA MET A 247 10.81 -7.79 -7.12
C MET A 247 9.90 -7.59 -8.34
N SER A 248 10.48 -7.50 -9.55
CA SER A 248 9.74 -7.26 -10.81
C SER A 248 8.82 -8.42 -11.20
N ILE A 249 9.22 -9.66 -10.91
CA ILE A 249 8.48 -10.88 -11.24
C ILE A 249 7.70 -11.47 -10.06
N SER A 250 7.88 -10.91 -8.86
CA SER A 250 7.25 -11.39 -7.64
C SER A 250 5.72 -11.41 -7.76
N ARG A 251 5.13 -12.51 -7.30
CA ARG A 251 3.68 -12.68 -7.19
C ARG A 251 3.16 -12.45 -5.78
N THR A 252 4.07 -12.34 -4.80
CA THR A 252 3.74 -12.14 -3.39
C THR A 252 3.63 -10.65 -3.04
N PHE A 253 4.09 -9.76 -3.92
CA PHE A 253 3.98 -8.31 -3.79
C PHE A 253 3.01 -7.75 -4.83
N GLY A 254 2.05 -6.97 -4.37
CA GLY A 254 1.07 -6.29 -5.20
C GLY A 254 0.74 -4.90 -4.64
N PRO A 255 0.01 -4.09 -5.41
CA PRO A 255 -0.34 -2.73 -5.03
C PRO A 255 -1.10 -2.63 -3.70
N GLU A 256 -1.95 -3.62 -3.39
CA GLU A 256 -2.68 -3.69 -2.12
C GLU A 256 -1.71 -3.76 -0.94
N VAL A 257 -0.74 -4.69 -1.01
CA VAL A 257 0.17 -4.95 0.10
C VAL A 257 1.17 -3.82 0.29
N VAL A 258 1.72 -3.28 -0.81
CA VAL A 258 2.62 -2.12 -0.72
C VAL A 258 1.88 -0.90 -0.19
N TYR A 259 0.62 -0.68 -0.56
CA TYR A 259 -0.15 0.42 0.03
C TYR A 259 -0.33 0.25 1.54
N GLU A 260 -0.61 -0.96 2.01
CA GLU A 260 -0.70 -1.25 3.44
C GLU A 260 0.63 -1.11 4.16
N ASP A 261 1.74 -1.55 3.56
CA ASP A 261 3.08 -1.37 4.11
C ASP A 261 3.42 0.13 4.26
N LEU A 262 2.95 0.99 3.37
CA LEU A 262 3.21 2.45 3.39
C LEU A 262 2.16 3.25 4.16
N SER A 263 1.15 2.61 4.71
CA SER A 263 0.06 3.31 5.40
C SER A 263 -0.40 2.56 6.64
N THR A 264 -1.37 3.10 7.35
CA THR A 264 -2.13 2.32 8.35
C THR A 264 -3.56 2.11 7.88
N GLY A 265 -3.77 2.19 6.56
CA GLY A 265 -5.06 2.14 5.89
C GLY A 265 -5.48 0.72 5.54
N LEU A 266 -6.47 0.64 4.66
CA LEU A 266 -6.99 -0.62 4.11
C LEU A 266 -6.94 -0.55 2.58
N ALA A 267 -6.50 -1.62 1.94
CA ALA A 267 -6.66 -1.81 0.52
C ALA A 267 -7.78 -2.84 0.23
N GLN A 268 -8.71 -2.48 -0.64
CA GLN A 268 -9.83 -3.30 -1.04
C GLN A 268 -9.76 -3.55 -2.54
N ARG A 269 -9.71 -4.82 -2.94
CA ARG A 269 -9.81 -5.22 -4.34
C ARG A 269 -11.22 -5.67 -4.69
N ASP A 270 -11.89 -4.92 -5.56
CA ASP A 270 -13.20 -5.23 -6.11
C ASP A 270 -13.08 -5.78 -7.52
N CYS A 271 -13.33 -7.07 -7.70
CA CYS A 271 -13.42 -7.70 -9.02
C CYS A 271 -14.78 -7.37 -9.66
N TYR A 272 -14.79 -6.64 -10.77
CA TYR A 272 -16.05 -6.17 -11.41
C TYR A 272 -16.97 -7.30 -11.85
N ARG A 273 -16.42 -8.49 -12.12
CA ARG A 273 -17.20 -9.70 -12.47
C ARG A 273 -17.95 -10.31 -11.29
N LEU A 274 -17.50 -10.04 -10.06
CA LEU A 274 -18.08 -10.58 -8.82
C LEU A 274 -19.06 -9.62 -8.15
N LEU A 275 -19.12 -8.36 -8.61
CA LEU A 275 -20.06 -7.38 -8.08
C LEU A 275 -21.51 -7.79 -8.36
N THR A 276 -22.30 -7.92 -7.30
CA THR A 276 -23.72 -8.24 -7.36
C THR A 276 -24.55 -7.08 -7.93
N ASN A 277 -24.23 -5.84 -7.52
CA ASN A 277 -24.86 -4.62 -8.03
C ASN A 277 -23.82 -3.54 -8.33
N LYS A 278 -23.54 -3.35 -9.63
CA LYS A 278 -22.52 -2.43 -10.15
C LYS A 278 -22.88 -0.96 -9.95
N ASN A 279 -24.16 -0.60 -10.03
CA ASN A 279 -24.61 0.80 -9.86
C ASN A 279 -24.56 1.20 -8.39
N THR A 280 -24.99 0.32 -7.48
CA THR A 280 -24.81 0.54 -6.04
C THR A 280 -23.32 0.65 -5.67
N TRP A 281 -22.46 -0.21 -6.23
CA TRP A 281 -21.01 -0.07 -6.04
C TRP A 281 -20.50 1.29 -6.52
N PHE A 282 -20.89 1.73 -7.72
CA PHE A 282 -20.46 3.03 -8.26
C PHE A 282 -20.89 4.20 -7.39
N GLY A 283 -22.17 4.23 -6.99
CA GLY A 283 -22.70 5.29 -6.11
C GLY A 283 -22.01 5.32 -4.75
N ASN A 284 -21.70 4.14 -4.18
CA ASN A 284 -20.94 4.05 -2.93
C ASN A 284 -19.52 4.59 -3.09
N MET A 285 -18.81 4.22 -4.16
CA MET A 285 -17.44 4.70 -4.40
C MET A 285 -17.42 6.20 -4.69
N GLN A 286 -18.37 6.72 -5.47
CA GLN A 286 -18.51 8.15 -5.72
C GLN A 286 -18.74 8.92 -4.42
N GLY A 287 -19.73 8.50 -3.61
CA GLY A 287 -20.00 9.16 -2.34
C GLY A 287 -18.81 9.14 -1.39
N ARG A 288 -18.06 8.03 -1.34
CA ARG A 288 -16.82 7.93 -0.54
C ARG A 288 -15.70 8.82 -1.08
N HIS A 289 -15.58 8.93 -2.40
CA HIS A 289 -14.62 9.80 -3.06
C HIS A 289 -14.92 11.29 -2.77
N GLU A 290 -16.18 11.71 -2.90
CA GLU A 290 -16.63 13.07 -2.59
C GLU A 290 -16.45 13.43 -1.11
N ASN A 291 -16.69 12.47 -0.22
CA ASN A 291 -16.46 12.63 1.22
C ASN A 291 -15.00 12.45 1.65
N GLN A 292 -14.06 12.35 0.70
CA GLN A 292 -12.62 12.20 0.96
C GLN A 292 -12.26 10.97 1.83
N GLN A 293 -13.07 9.91 1.77
CA GLN A 293 -12.82 8.66 2.49
C GLN A 293 -11.91 7.71 1.69
N ILE A 294 -11.75 7.95 0.39
CA ILE A 294 -10.87 7.21 -0.51
C ILE A 294 -9.57 8.00 -0.70
N CYS A 295 -8.44 7.34 -0.52
CA CYS A 295 -7.14 7.91 -0.88
C CYS A 295 -6.89 7.82 -2.38
N THR A 296 -7.14 6.66 -2.97
CA THR A 296 -6.96 6.40 -4.40
C THR A 296 -7.71 5.15 -4.82
N MET A 297 -8.03 5.11 -6.10
CA MET A 297 -8.56 3.96 -6.80
C MET A 297 -7.64 3.61 -7.98
N LEU A 298 -7.22 2.35 -8.07
CA LEU A 298 -6.44 1.82 -9.20
C LEU A 298 -7.32 0.90 -10.03
N ALA A 299 -7.55 1.25 -11.29
CA ALA A 299 -8.18 0.37 -12.27
C ALA A 299 -7.14 -0.61 -12.82
N VAL A 300 -7.46 -1.90 -12.79
CA VAL A 300 -6.52 -2.98 -13.15
C VAL A 300 -6.95 -3.60 -14.47
N ALA A 301 -6.12 -3.48 -15.51
CA ALA A 301 -6.40 -4.06 -16.81
C ALA A 301 -6.21 -5.60 -16.77
N PRO A 302 -7.01 -6.37 -17.51
CA PRO A 302 -6.83 -7.82 -17.62
C PRO A 302 -5.46 -8.15 -18.22
N ARG A 303 -4.84 -9.25 -17.77
CA ARG A 303 -3.62 -9.81 -18.39
C ARG A 303 -3.88 -10.59 -19.68
N LYS A 304 -5.13 -10.99 -19.92
CA LYS A 304 -5.56 -11.72 -21.12
C LYS A 304 -6.90 -11.20 -21.55
N THR A 305 -7.03 -10.85 -22.83
CA THR A 305 -8.28 -10.34 -23.38
C THR A 305 -8.41 -10.67 -24.87
N THR A 306 -9.50 -10.27 -25.50
CA THR A 306 -9.70 -10.49 -26.93
C THR A 306 -8.97 -9.41 -27.73
N VAL A 307 -8.52 -9.74 -28.94
CA VAL A 307 -7.89 -8.77 -29.88
C VAL A 307 -8.73 -7.50 -30.06
N SER A 308 -10.07 -7.63 -30.01
CA SER A 308 -10.99 -6.48 -30.12
C SER A 308 -10.90 -5.50 -28.94
N VAL A 309 -10.64 -6.02 -27.74
CA VAL A 309 -10.48 -5.23 -26.51
C VAL A 309 -9.08 -4.63 -26.48
N GLU A 310 -8.04 -5.41 -26.79
CA GLU A 310 -6.65 -4.94 -26.86
C GLU A 310 -6.48 -3.78 -27.84
N ARG A 311 -7.07 -3.89 -29.04
CA ARG A 311 -7.06 -2.79 -30.02
C ARG A 311 -7.72 -1.53 -29.48
N LYS A 312 -8.76 -1.67 -28.65
CA LYS A 312 -9.44 -0.52 -28.04
C LYS A 312 -8.62 0.07 -26.89
N MET A 313 -8.02 -0.77 -26.06
CA MET A 313 -7.09 -0.39 -24.99
C MET A 313 -5.90 0.38 -25.55
N SER A 314 -5.22 -0.18 -26.56
CA SER A 314 -4.08 0.45 -27.23
C SER A 314 -4.44 1.83 -27.79
N ARG A 315 -5.62 2.00 -28.39
CA ARG A 315 -6.09 3.32 -28.85
C ARG A 315 -6.29 4.31 -27.70
N LEU A 316 -6.61 3.83 -26.50
CA LEU A 316 -6.82 4.65 -25.31
C LEU A 316 -5.54 4.80 -24.46
N GLY A 317 -4.40 4.27 -24.92
CA GLY A 317 -3.17 4.24 -24.14
C GLY A 317 -3.24 3.34 -22.90
N ILE A 318 -4.13 2.35 -22.88
CA ILE A 318 -4.24 1.37 -21.81
C ILE A 318 -3.40 0.14 -22.19
N GLU A 319 -2.48 -0.24 -21.32
CA GLU A 319 -1.65 -1.42 -21.50
C GLU A 319 -2.32 -2.68 -20.91
N VAL A 320 -2.15 -3.82 -21.58
CA VAL A 320 -2.66 -5.11 -21.10
C VAL A 320 -1.92 -5.49 -19.81
N GLY A 321 -2.66 -5.81 -18.75
CA GLY A 321 -2.09 -6.02 -17.41
C GLY A 321 -1.61 -4.74 -16.71
N GLY A 322 -1.76 -3.57 -17.34
CA GLY A 322 -1.41 -2.27 -16.80
C GLY A 322 -2.39 -1.77 -15.74
N TYR A 323 -2.03 -0.65 -15.14
CA TYR A 323 -2.79 -0.01 -14.05
C TYR A 323 -3.10 1.42 -14.43
N HIS A 324 -4.27 1.93 -14.05
CA HIS A 324 -4.61 3.33 -14.23
C HIS A 324 -5.14 3.90 -12.92
N VAL A 325 -4.86 5.15 -12.63
CA VAL A 325 -5.41 5.83 -11.46
C VAL A 325 -6.78 6.39 -11.83
N VAL A 326 -7.81 6.03 -11.08
CA VAL A 326 -9.13 6.65 -11.17
C VAL A 326 -9.09 7.97 -10.41
N GLN A 327 -9.25 9.07 -11.16
CA GLN A 327 -9.14 10.44 -10.68
C GLN A 327 -10.48 11.05 -10.27
N HIS A 328 -11.57 10.58 -10.90
CA HIS A 328 -12.91 11.10 -10.61
C HIS A 328 -13.98 10.09 -11.01
N LEU A 329 -15.08 10.09 -10.25
CA LEU A 329 -16.32 9.37 -10.55
C LEU A 329 -17.42 10.41 -10.73
N LEU A 330 -18.12 10.41 -11.86
CA LEU A 330 -19.20 11.36 -12.12
C LEU A 330 -20.49 10.60 -12.39
N VAL A 331 -21.52 10.92 -11.60
CA VAL A 331 -22.90 10.53 -11.92
C VAL A 331 -23.51 11.59 -12.83
N SER A 332 -24.04 11.16 -13.98
CA SER A 332 -24.79 12.06 -14.85
C SER A 332 -26.24 12.18 -14.37
N MET A 333 -26.75 13.39 -14.43
CA MET A 333 -28.15 13.70 -14.15
C MET A 333 -28.92 13.84 -15.47
N ASP A 334 -30.19 13.45 -15.49
CA ASP A 334 -31.10 13.70 -16.58
C ASP A 334 -31.66 15.14 -16.56
N GLU A 335 -32.46 15.51 -17.56
CA GLU A 335 -33.03 16.87 -17.68
C GLU A 335 -34.01 17.22 -16.55
N LYS A 336 -34.48 16.22 -15.78
CA LYS A 336 -35.36 16.38 -14.63
C LYS A 336 -34.60 16.36 -13.31
N GLY A 337 -33.26 16.28 -13.36
CA GLY A 337 -32.41 16.19 -12.18
C GLY A 337 -32.47 14.82 -11.50
N GLN A 338 -32.85 13.75 -12.20
CA GLN A 338 -32.76 12.38 -11.71
C GLN A 338 -31.45 11.74 -12.16
N GLN A 339 -30.87 10.85 -11.35
CA GLN A 339 -29.66 10.13 -11.75
C GLN A 339 -29.93 9.26 -12.98
N ASP A 340 -29.16 9.47 -14.04
CA ASP A 340 -29.12 8.59 -15.20
C ASP A 340 -27.93 7.63 -15.06
N GLU A 341 -28.18 6.49 -14.40
CA GLU A 341 -27.16 5.47 -14.14
C GLU A 341 -26.55 4.91 -15.43
N SER A 342 -27.25 5.01 -16.57
CA SER A 342 -26.75 4.59 -17.88
C SER A 342 -25.67 5.52 -18.45
N SER A 343 -25.45 6.65 -17.78
CA SER A 343 -24.55 7.74 -18.14
C SER A 343 -23.53 8.06 -17.03
N ASN A 344 -23.13 7.09 -16.21
CA ASN A 344 -22.03 7.26 -15.25
C ASN A 344 -20.67 7.28 -15.96
N PHE A 345 -19.73 8.10 -15.49
CA PHE A 345 -18.40 8.25 -16.08
C PHE A 345 -17.28 8.09 -15.05
N VAL A 346 -16.18 7.50 -15.49
CA VAL A 346 -14.94 7.34 -14.72
C VAL A 346 -13.84 8.10 -15.45
N MET A 347 -13.13 8.97 -14.74
CA MET A 347 -11.91 9.61 -15.24
C MET A 347 -10.71 8.79 -14.79
N THR A 348 -9.92 8.32 -15.74
CA THR A 348 -8.68 7.58 -15.47
C THR A 348 -7.48 8.35 -15.99
N SER A 349 -6.34 8.22 -15.33
CA SER A 349 -5.04 8.72 -15.82
C SER A 349 -3.99 7.63 -15.72
N ASP A 350 -3.02 7.68 -16.61
CA ASP A 350 -1.78 6.95 -16.46
C ASP A 350 -0.70 7.94 -15.96
N PRO A 351 -0.26 7.84 -14.70
CA PRO A 351 0.70 8.78 -14.12
C PRO A 351 2.15 8.62 -14.62
N TRP A 352 2.48 7.53 -15.33
CA TRP A 352 3.82 7.34 -15.93
C TRP A 352 3.85 7.59 -17.44
N SER A 353 2.69 7.58 -18.11
CA SER A 353 2.61 7.90 -19.53
C SER A 353 2.98 9.35 -19.85
N ILE A 354 3.80 9.51 -20.89
CA ILE A 354 4.08 10.81 -21.53
C ILE A 354 3.18 10.88 -22.77
N VAL A 355 1.86 10.79 -22.59
CA VAL A 355 0.94 11.12 -23.69
C VAL A 355 0.84 12.64 -23.75
N ASP A 356 0.96 13.20 -24.95
CA ASP A 356 0.69 14.61 -25.18
C ASP A 356 -0.75 14.92 -24.68
N PRO A 357 -0.95 15.90 -23.78
CA PRO A 357 -2.27 16.30 -23.32
C PRO A 357 -3.27 16.54 -24.46
N GLU A 358 -2.81 17.03 -25.62
CA GLU A 358 -3.66 17.25 -26.80
C GLU A 358 -4.12 15.93 -27.45
N GLU A 359 -3.29 14.89 -27.39
CA GLU A 359 -3.60 13.56 -27.92
C GLU A 359 -4.54 12.80 -26.98
N SER A 360 -4.33 12.91 -25.66
CA SER A 360 -5.26 12.34 -24.66
C SER A 360 -6.64 13.00 -24.67
N ALA A 361 -6.71 14.32 -24.85
CA ALA A 361 -7.97 15.05 -24.99
C ALA A 361 -8.81 14.55 -26.17
N GLN A 362 -8.16 14.13 -27.27
CA GLN A 362 -8.80 13.55 -28.46
C GLN A 362 -9.28 12.11 -28.26
N LEU A 363 -8.69 11.36 -27.32
CA LEU A 363 -9.03 9.98 -26.99
C LEU A 363 -10.23 9.85 -26.04
N THR A 364 -10.68 10.95 -25.45
CA THR A 364 -11.89 10.97 -24.64
C THR A 364 -13.07 10.47 -25.48
N THR A 365 -13.66 9.35 -25.07
CA THR A 365 -14.78 8.71 -25.81
C THR A 365 -16.08 9.48 -25.54
N LEU A 366 -16.14 10.73 -26.00
CA LEU A 366 -17.22 11.71 -25.74
C LEU A 366 -18.34 11.67 -26.76
N ARG A 367 -18.22 10.84 -27.82
CA ARG A 367 -19.15 10.84 -28.96
C ARG A 367 -20.58 10.43 -28.60
N ALA A 368 -20.84 9.96 -27.38
CA ALA A 368 -22.15 9.52 -26.91
C ALA A 368 -22.78 10.41 -25.81
N CYS A 369 -22.09 11.47 -25.36
CA CYS A 369 -22.52 12.26 -24.21
C CYS A 369 -23.42 13.44 -24.61
N ARG A 370 -24.38 13.82 -23.75
CA ARG A 370 -25.15 15.07 -23.93
C ARG A 370 -24.23 16.29 -23.83
N ALA A 371 -24.57 17.37 -24.52
CA ALA A 371 -23.72 18.57 -24.62
C ALA A 371 -23.41 19.23 -23.26
N HIS A 372 -24.34 19.18 -22.30
CA HIS A 372 -24.09 19.72 -20.96
C HIS A 372 -23.09 18.87 -20.16
N THR A 373 -23.31 17.55 -20.09
CA THR A 373 -22.38 16.59 -19.46
C THR A 373 -20.98 16.70 -20.07
N LEU A 374 -20.90 16.85 -21.40
CA LEU A 374 -19.65 17.05 -22.11
C LEU A 374 -18.84 18.24 -21.60
N ARG A 375 -19.49 19.38 -21.36
CA ARG A 375 -18.83 20.59 -20.85
C ARG A 375 -18.28 20.40 -19.45
N GLU A 376 -19.03 19.73 -18.57
CA GLU A 376 -18.58 19.43 -17.22
C GLU A 376 -17.39 18.45 -17.22
N LEU A 377 -17.45 17.38 -18.00
CA LEU A 377 -16.34 16.43 -18.17
C LEU A 377 -15.07 17.13 -18.66
N GLN A 378 -15.20 17.99 -19.68
CA GLN A 378 -14.09 18.78 -20.19
C GLN A 378 -13.54 19.72 -19.13
N LYS A 379 -14.38 20.46 -18.41
CA LYS A 379 -13.95 21.40 -17.36
C LYS A 379 -13.14 20.70 -16.27
N ILE A 380 -13.61 19.55 -15.79
CA ILE A 380 -12.91 18.77 -14.75
C ILE A 380 -11.56 18.25 -15.28
N ALA A 381 -11.54 17.69 -16.49
CA ALA A 381 -10.32 17.18 -17.10
C ALA A 381 -9.27 18.28 -17.31
N HIS A 382 -9.65 19.43 -17.86
CA HIS A 382 -8.72 20.55 -18.06
C HIS A 382 -8.17 21.06 -16.73
N ALA A 383 -9.03 21.25 -15.72
CA ALA A 383 -8.57 21.68 -14.40
C ALA A 383 -7.58 20.70 -13.77
N TYR A 384 -7.79 19.38 -13.94
CA TYR A 384 -6.87 18.36 -13.46
C TYR A 384 -5.53 18.39 -14.21
N THR A 385 -5.58 18.44 -15.55
CA THR A 385 -4.39 18.50 -16.41
C THR A 385 -3.59 19.78 -16.17
N ASP A 386 -4.23 20.93 -16.03
CA ASP A 386 -3.56 22.20 -15.72
C ASP A 386 -2.84 22.16 -14.38
N LYS A 387 -3.44 21.51 -13.38
CA LYS A 387 -2.87 21.38 -12.03
C LYS A 387 -1.70 20.39 -11.97
N THR A 388 -1.84 19.24 -12.64
CA THR A 388 -0.91 18.09 -12.46
C THR A 388 0.04 17.88 -13.63
N GLY A 389 -0.29 18.46 -14.79
CA GLY A 389 0.37 18.16 -16.07
C GLY A 389 0.15 16.72 -16.55
N VAL A 390 -0.75 15.95 -15.93
CA VAL A 390 -1.03 14.55 -16.26
C VAL A 390 -2.29 14.47 -17.10
N ALA A 391 -2.19 13.78 -18.23
CA ALA A 391 -3.29 13.51 -19.12
C ALA A 391 -4.33 12.57 -18.48
N CYS A 392 -5.61 12.82 -18.76
CA CYS A 392 -6.71 12.03 -18.25
C CYS A 392 -7.73 11.71 -19.34
N THR A 393 -8.41 10.57 -19.18
CA THR A 393 -9.38 10.06 -20.14
C THR A 393 -10.67 9.70 -19.42
N TRP A 394 -11.79 10.20 -19.93
CA TRP A 394 -13.12 9.81 -19.46
C TRP A 394 -13.65 8.59 -20.22
N LEU A 395 -14.18 7.63 -19.46
CA LEU A 395 -14.84 6.44 -19.95
C LEU A 395 -16.25 6.34 -19.36
N PRO A 396 -17.27 5.98 -20.16
CA PRO A 396 -18.53 5.51 -19.59
C PRO A 396 -18.26 4.33 -18.66
N PHE A 397 -18.92 4.26 -17.50
CA PHE A 397 -18.65 3.25 -16.48
C PHE A 397 -18.84 1.82 -17.01
N ALA A 398 -19.81 1.61 -17.91
CA ALA A 398 -19.99 0.33 -18.59
C ALA A 398 -18.79 -0.06 -19.46
N GLU A 399 -18.14 0.91 -20.12
CA GLU A 399 -16.92 0.65 -20.89
C GLU A 399 -15.73 0.45 -19.97
N HIS A 400 -15.62 1.24 -18.89
CA HIS A 400 -14.60 1.05 -17.86
C HIS A 400 -14.57 -0.40 -17.35
N MET A 401 -15.73 -0.96 -16.99
CA MET A 401 -15.84 -2.36 -16.56
C MET A 401 -15.60 -3.39 -17.67
N ARG A 402 -15.58 -2.98 -18.94
CA ARG A 402 -15.23 -3.85 -20.08
C ARG A 402 -13.73 -3.88 -20.32
N LEU A 403 -13.05 -2.77 -19.99
CA LEU A 403 -11.62 -2.60 -20.19
C LEU A 403 -10.83 -3.01 -18.95
N PHE A 404 -11.37 -2.86 -17.76
CA PHE A 404 -10.69 -3.21 -16.51
C PHE A 404 -11.37 -4.40 -15.84
N ASP A 405 -10.59 -5.24 -15.15
CA ASP A 405 -11.08 -6.45 -14.46
C ASP A 405 -11.43 -6.18 -13.00
N ALA A 406 -10.72 -5.23 -12.38
CA ALA A 406 -10.88 -4.91 -10.98
C ALA A 406 -10.58 -3.44 -10.68
N CYS A 407 -11.00 -3.01 -9.50
CA CYS A 407 -10.58 -1.77 -8.87
C CYS A 407 -9.92 -2.07 -7.53
N ILE A 408 -8.75 -1.50 -7.28
CA ILE A 408 -8.15 -1.48 -5.95
C ILE A 408 -8.45 -0.12 -5.34
N THR A 409 -9.28 -0.09 -4.31
CA THR A 409 -9.62 1.11 -3.56
C THR A 409 -8.86 1.13 -2.26
N THR A 410 -8.20 2.25 -1.98
CA THR A 410 -7.43 2.44 -0.77
C THR A 410 -8.12 3.44 0.14
N TYR A 411 -8.20 3.13 1.42
CA TYR A 411 -8.94 3.91 2.41
C TYR A 411 -8.02 4.40 3.52
N SER A 412 -8.16 5.68 3.85
CA SER A 412 -7.56 6.26 5.05
C SER A 412 -8.60 6.34 6.16
N PHE A 413 -8.19 5.89 7.34
CA PHE A 413 -9.00 5.90 8.54
C PHE A 413 -8.42 6.84 9.60
N LYS A 414 -7.76 7.94 9.18
CA LYS A 414 -7.09 8.89 10.09
C LYS A 414 -7.98 9.41 11.23
N ASN A 415 -9.26 9.63 10.95
CA ASN A 415 -10.23 10.15 11.93
C ASN A 415 -11.08 9.06 12.60
N TYR A 416 -10.71 7.79 12.43
CA TYR A 416 -11.46 6.67 12.99
C TYR A 416 -10.79 6.20 14.27
N GLN A 417 -11.60 5.73 15.20
CA GLN A 417 -11.12 4.94 16.32
C GLN A 417 -10.60 3.60 15.81
N ARG A 418 -9.55 3.08 16.45
CA ARG A 418 -8.83 1.89 15.99
C ARG A 418 -8.63 0.89 17.13
N ALA A 419 -8.75 -0.38 16.79
CA ALA A 419 -8.33 -1.48 17.66
C ALA A 419 -7.56 -2.52 16.84
N LEU A 420 -6.59 -3.15 17.49
CA LEU A 420 -5.78 -4.22 16.94
C LEU A 420 -5.91 -5.44 17.85
N VAL A 421 -6.43 -6.54 17.33
CA VAL A 421 -6.53 -7.81 18.07
C VAL A 421 -5.58 -8.81 17.42
N LYS A 422 -4.63 -9.33 18.20
CA LYS A 422 -3.70 -10.38 17.77
C LYS A 422 -4.10 -11.69 18.43
N SER A 423 -4.24 -12.75 17.66
CA SER A 423 -4.60 -14.09 18.15
C SER A 423 -4.17 -15.15 17.13
N SER A 424 -4.56 -16.40 17.33
CA SER A 424 -4.24 -17.53 16.47
C SER A 424 -5.44 -18.45 16.30
N PHE A 425 -5.52 -19.06 15.11
CA PHE A 425 -6.30 -20.27 14.90
C PHE A 425 -5.47 -21.43 15.46
N GLU A 426 -5.99 -22.09 16.50
CA GLU A 426 -5.40 -23.28 17.13
C GLU A 426 -6.47 -24.33 17.49
N GLY A 427 -6.03 -25.57 17.66
CA GLY A 427 -6.88 -26.64 18.19
C GLY A 427 -8.13 -26.91 17.34
N ARG A 428 -9.32 -26.75 17.94
CA ARG A 428 -10.63 -27.00 17.31
C ARG A 428 -11.18 -25.83 16.49
N SER A 429 -10.42 -24.74 16.36
CA SER A 429 -10.77 -23.61 15.48
C SER A 429 -10.51 -23.96 14.00
N GLY A 430 -11.08 -23.18 13.08
CA GLY A 430 -10.97 -23.43 11.63
C GLY A 430 -12.16 -24.13 11.00
N GLY A 431 -13.35 -23.98 11.58
CA GLY A 431 -14.60 -24.23 10.88
C GLY A 431 -14.96 -23.00 10.03
N SER A 432 -15.04 -23.14 8.72
CA SER A 432 -15.68 -22.12 7.87
C SER A 432 -17.14 -22.47 7.63
N ARG A 433 -17.96 -21.42 7.51
CA ARG A 433 -19.42 -21.44 7.27
C ARG A 433 -20.24 -21.55 8.56
N PHE A 434 -21.01 -20.49 8.79
CA PHE A 434 -22.08 -20.43 9.80
C PHE A 434 -23.20 -21.41 9.43
N THR A 435 -23.05 -22.70 9.76
CA THR A 435 -24.19 -23.63 9.80
C THR A 435 -24.58 -23.87 11.24
N TYR A 436 -25.87 -23.69 11.55
CA TYR A 436 -26.44 -23.82 12.89
C TYR A 436 -26.16 -25.17 13.58
N ASP A 437 -25.72 -26.20 12.84
CA ASP A 437 -25.40 -27.53 13.33
C ASP A 437 -23.89 -27.81 13.52
N ASN A 438 -23.01 -26.82 13.31
CA ASN A 438 -21.56 -27.05 13.35
C ASN A 438 -20.91 -26.46 14.61
N ASP A 439 -20.68 -27.32 15.61
CA ASP A 439 -19.90 -27.04 16.83
C ASP A 439 -18.49 -26.48 16.55
N GLN A 440 -18.00 -26.54 15.29
CA GLN A 440 -16.68 -26.04 14.91
C GLN A 440 -16.64 -24.52 14.70
N TRP A 441 -17.72 -23.89 14.26
CA TRP A 441 -17.72 -22.45 13.99
C TRP A 441 -17.64 -21.63 15.29
N THR A 442 -18.33 -22.09 16.34
CA THR A 442 -18.31 -21.47 17.67
C THR A 442 -16.95 -21.58 18.37
N ASN A 443 -16.06 -22.48 17.90
CA ASN A 443 -14.68 -22.59 18.39
C ASN A 443 -13.74 -21.57 17.76
N ASN A 444 -14.15 -20.85 16.70
CA ASN A 444 -13.33 -19.76 16.18
C ASN A 444 -13.19 -18.65 17.24
N PRO A 445 -12.07 -17.90 17.23
CA PRO A 445 -11.92 -16.72 18.07
C PRO A 445 -13.07 -15.75 17.85
N GLN A 446 -13.52 -15.07 18.90
CA GLN A 446 -14.63 -14.12 18.84
C GLN A 446 -14.21 -12.81 19.48
N VAL A 447 -14.44 -11.70 18.79
CA VAL A 447 -14.18 -10.36 19.31
C VAL A 447 -15.52 -9.66 19.53
N TYR A 448 -15.79 -9.28 20.78
CA TYR A 448 -16.95 -8.46 21.09
C TYR A 448 -16.63 -7.00 20.81
N ILE A 449 -17.60 -6.28 20.24
CA ILE A 449 -17.50 -4.87 19.90
C ILE A 449 -18.76 -4.16 20.40
N SER A 450 -18.60 -3.06 21.13
CA SER A 450 -19.73 -2.21 21.55
C SER A 450 -19.56 -0.81 20.96
N ILE A 451 -20.54 -0.39 20.16
CA ILE A 451 -20.55 0.86 19.41
C ILE A 451 -21.54 1.85 20.05
N THR A 452 -21.11 3.09 20.28
CA THR A 452 -21.90 4.09 21.02
C THR A 452 -22.84 4.92 20.15
N ALA A 453 -22.52 5.09 18.88
CA ALA A 453 -23.26 5.89 17.91
C ALA A 453 -23.28 5.18 16.54
N LYS A 454 -24.21 5.55 15.64
CA LYS A 454 -24.19 5.01 14.28
C LYS A 454 -22.83 5.27 13.64
N ALA A 455 -22.19 4.23 13.11
CA ALA A 455 -20.81 4.28 12.64
C ALA A 455 -20.68 3.75 11.22
N ASP A 456 -19.74 4.33 10.47
CA ASP A 456 -19.07 3.63 9.37
C ASP A 456 -17.99 2.74 10.00
N PHE A 457 -18.15 1.43 9.84
CA PHE A 457 -17.35 0.41 10.49
C PHE A 457 -16.63 -0.42 9.44
N ALA A 458 -15.34 -0.66 9.66
CA ALA A 458 -14.54 -1.55 8.84
C ALA A 458 -13.73 -2.49 9.75
N ALA A 459 -13.51 -3.71 9.27
CA ALA A 459 -12.58 -4.63 9.90
C ALA A 459 -11.84 -5.42 8.84
N GLU A 460 -10.60 -5.78 9.13
CA GLU A 460 -9.74 -6.58 8.26
C GLU A 460 -9.08 -7.68 9.09
N LEU A 461 -9.24 -8.91 8.64
CA LEU A 461 -8.55 -10.09 9.16
C LEU A 461 -7.37 -10.38 8.25
N CYS A 462 -6.15 -10.24 8.77
CA CYS A 462 -4.91 -10.59 8.08
C CYS A 462 -4.26 -11.79 8.78
N LEU A 463 -3.78 -12.78 8.02
CA LEU A 463 -2.79 -13.72 8.55
C LEU A 463 -1.43 -13.02 8.71
N THR A 464 -0.59 -13.53 9.61
CA THR A 464 0.80 -13.08 9.73
C THR A 464 1.50 -13.14 8.38
N ASP A 465 2.26 -12.09 8.06
CA ASP A 465 2.90 -11.96 6.77
C ASP A 465 3.99 -13.02 6.54
N LYS A 466 3.80 -13.82 5.49
CA LYS A 466 4.71 -14.91 5.09
C LYS A 466 5.46 -14.61 3.79
N ARG A 467 5.27 -13.42 3.19
CA ARG A 467 5.96 -13.04 1.94
C ARG A 467 7.49 -13.06 2.07
N PHE A 468 7.99 -12.99 3.30
CA PHE A 468 9.42 -12.98 3.61
C PHE A 468 10.03 -14.36 3.88
N ARG A 469 9.25 -15.45 3.86
CA ARG A 469 9.78 -16.79 4.09
C ARG A 469 10.52 -17.30 2.84
N ASP A 470 11.65 -17.96 3.07
CA ASP A 470 12.38 -18.72 2.04
C ASP A 470 11.64 -20.03 1.72
N ASP A 471 10.41 -19.95 1.20
CA ASP A 471 9.69 -21.12 0.69
C ASP A 471 9.86 -21.20 -0.83
N PRO A 472 10.65 -22.15 -1.36
CA PRO A 472 10.90 -22.31 -2.79
C PRO A 472 9.64 -22.63 -3.59
N ASP A 473 8.60 -23.18 -2.95
CA ASP A 473 7.39 -23.60 -3.64
C ASP A 473 6.44 -22.44 -3.91
N GLY A 474 6.66 -21.25 -3.32
CA GLY A 474 5.87 -20.04 -3.55
C GLY A 474 4.36 -20.24 -3.39
N LYS A 475 3.93 -21.35 -2.76
CA LYS A 475 2.53 -21.66 -2.55
C LYS A 475 2.08 -20.73 -1.45
N VAL A 476 1.44 -19.64 -1.87
CA VAL A 476 0.46 -18.95 -1.04
C VAL A 476 -0.52 -20.05 -0.64
N ASP A 477 -0.37 -20.49 0.60
CA ASP A 477 -1.14 -21.58 1.18
C ASP A 477 -2.62 -21.20 0.96
N GLY A 478 -3.33 -21.95 0.10
CA GLY A 478 -4.62 -21.58 -0.50
C GLY A 478 -5.78 -21.58 0.50
N LYS A 479 -5.58 -20.87 1.60
CA LYS A 479 -6.44 -20.74 2.75
C LYS A 479 -7.54 -19.75 2.41
N VAL A 480 -8.76 -20.19 2.64
CA VAL A 480 -9.94 -19.32 2.53
C VAL A 480 -10.10 -18.62 3.86
N LEU A 481 -10.01 -17.30 3.87
CA LEU A 481 -10.34 -16.49 5.02
C LEU A 481 -11.77 -15.98 4.91
N GLN A 482 -12.43 -15.87 6.05
CA GLN A 482 -13.77 -15.33 6.14
C GLN A 482 -13.91 -14.50 7.41
N LEU A 483 -14.77 -13.50 7.36
CA LEU A 483 -15.05 -12.62 8.49
C LEU A 483 -16.56 -12.38 8.60
N SER A 484 -17.12 -12.70 9.77
CA SER A 484 -18.56 -12.54 10.03
C SER A 484 -18.81 -11.50 11.12
N LEU A 485 -19.84 -10.66 10.89
CA LEU A 485 -20.31 -9.67 11.86
C LEU A 485 -21.76 -9.97 12.25
N LEU A 486 -21.99 -10.21 13.54
CA LEU A 486 -23.29 -10.55 14.10
C LEU A 486 -23.74 -9.48 15.09
N LYS A 487 -25.04 -9.15 15.10
CA LYS A 487 -25.63 -8.27 16.14
C LYS A 487 -25.88 -9.09 17.41
N ALA A 488 -25.37 -8.63 18.54
CA ALA A 488 -25.43 -9.33 19.83
C ALA A 488 -25.91 -8.37 20.95
N PRO A 489 -27.22 -8.34 21.27
CA PRO A 489 -27.77 -7.37 22.22
C PRO A 489 -27.46 -7.67 23.70
N GLY A 490 -26.59 -8.62 24.05
CA GLY A 490 -26.23 -8.77 25.46
C GLY A 490 -25.38 -9.91 26.02
N TYR A 491 -24.82 -10.92 25.31
CA TYR A 491 -24.00 -11.95 25.98
C TYR A 491 -23.05 -12.81 25.09
N ASN A 492 -22.14 -13.50 25.80
CA ASN A 492 -21.08 -14.45 25.39
C ASN A 492 -21.55 -15.58 24.46
N MET A 493 -20.94 -15.68 23.27
CA MET A 493 -21.11 -16.81 22.33
C MET A 493 -20.17 -18.00 22.64
N ARG A 494 -19.86 -18.22 23.91
CA ARG A 494 -19.26 -19.47 24.41
C ARG A 494 -20.09 -20.02 25.57
N ALA A 495 -21.16 -20.69 25.22
CA ALA A 495 -21.72 -21.77 26.01
C ALA A 495 -22.09 -22.89 25.04
N ALA A 496 -21.08 -23.69 24.67
CA ALA A 496 -21.38 -25.11 24.51
C ALA A 496 -21.75 -25.58 25.92
N ASP A 497 -23.03 -25.47 26.30
CA ASP A 497 -23.52 -26.49 27.18
C ASP A 497 -23.25 -27.83 26.50
N THR A 498 -23.03 -28.89 27.26
CA THR A 498 -22.80 -30.24 26.74
C THR A 498 -23.96 -30.78 25.87
N SER A 499 -24.96 -29.96 25.54
CA SER A 499 -26.09 -30.25 24.66
C SER A 499 -26.11 -29.47 23.33
N GLY A 500 -25.06 -28.72 22.98
CA GLY A 500 -24.87 -28.19 21.62
C GLY A 500 -25.95 -27.22 21.14
N THR A 501 -26.69 -26.58 22.06
CA THR A 501 -27.79 -25.69 21.67
C THR A 501 -27.28 -24.25 21.54
N ILE A 502 -27.06 -23.80 20.30
CA ILE A 502 -26.75 -22.40 19.99
C ILE A 502 -27.92 -21.51 20.46
N LEU A 503 -27.64 -20.54 21.34
CA LEU A 503 -28.64 -19.55 21.78
C LEU A 503 -29.08 -18.70 20.59
N THR A 504 -30.26 -19.02 20.06
CA THR A 504 -30.91 -18.38 18.92
C THR A 504 -31.40 -16.98 19.27
N SER A 505 -30.57 -15.96 19.10
CA SER A 505 -31.04 -14.57 18.97
C SER A 505 -30.15 -13.64 18.13
N ASN A 506 -29.08 -14.15 17.52
CA ASN A 506 -28.13 -13.30 16.78
C ASN A 506 -28.53 -13.18 15.31
N GLN A 507 -28.61 -11.94 14.81
CA GLN A 507 -28.83 -11.66 13.39
C GLN A 507 -27.46 -11.51 12.71
N LEU A 508 -27.18 -12.35 11.70
CA LEU A 508 -26.04 -12.16 10.81
C LEU A 508 -26.29 -10.89 10.00
N LEU A 509 -25.39 -9.91 10.13
CA LEU A 509 -25.48 -8.65 9.39
C LEU A 509 -24.63 -8.67 8.14
N PHE A 510 -23.50 -9.36 8.20
CA PHE A 510 -22.54 -9.39 7.11
C PHE A 510 -21.68 -10.66 7.17
N GLU A 511 -21.41 -11.21 6.01
CA GLU A 511 -20.51 -12.35 5.78
C GLU A 511 -19.75 -12.07 4.48
N ASP A 512 -18.42 -12.11 4.55
CA ASP A 512 -17.58 -12.01 3.36
C ASP A 512 -16.53 -13.11 3.37
N ALA A 513 -16.32 -13.72 2.21
CA ALA A 513 -15.44 -14.85 2.00
C ALA A 513 -14.52 -14.54 0.82
N ALA A 514 -13.22 -14.44 1.10
CA ALA A 514 -12.21 -14.25 0.07
C ALA A 514 -11.51 -15.58 -0.22
N THR A 515 -11.46 -15.97 -1.49
CA THR A 515 -10.69 -17.14 -1.99
C THR A 515 -9.61 -16.65 -2.95
N ILE A 516 -8.61 -15.89 -2.48
CA ILE A 516 -7.56 -15.37 -3.38
C ILE A 516 -6.23 -15.26 -2.62
N ASP A 517 -5.13 -15.38 -3.37
CA ASP A 517 -3.69 -15.23 -3.08
C ASP A 517 -3.23 -14.03 -2.22
N PHE A 518 -4.11 -13.37 -1.47
CA PHE A 518 -3.83 -12.23 -0.61
C PHE A 518 -4.20 -12.56 0.84
N TYR A 519 -3.28 -12.26 1.76
CA TYR A 519 -3.29 -12.70 3.15
C TYR A 519 -4.39 -12.08 4.04
N SER A 520 -5.40 -11.41 3.47
CA SER A 520 -6.45 -10.75 4.24
C SER A 520 -7.85 -10.82 3.62
N VAL A 521 -8.85 -10.72 4.48
CA VAL A 521 -10.27 -10.50 4.14
C VAL A 521 -10.75 -9.30 4.93
N TYR A 522 -11.59 -8.46 4.32
CA TYR A 522 -12.11 -7.27 4.96
C TYR A 522 -13.63 -7.25 4.93
N LEU A 523 -14.21 -6.43 5.79
CA LEU A 523 -15.61 -6.05 5.74
C LEU A 523 -15.74 -4.55 5.99
N ARG A 524 -16.75 -3.94 5.38
CA ARG A 524 -17.11 -2.55 5.64
C ARG A 524 -18.60 -2.33 5.51
N CYS A 525 -19.21 -1.76 6.55
CA CYS A 525 -20.65 -1.55 6.61
C CYS A 525 -20.99 -0.37 7.52
N SER A 526 -22.23 0.13 7.42
CA SER A 526 -22.78 1.03 8.43
C SER A 526 -23.50 0.21 9.50
N ILE A 527 -23.17 0.45 10.76
CA ILE A 527 -23.78 -0.22 11.91
C ILE A 527 -24.40 0.81 12.86
N ASP A 528 -25.53 0.44 13.43
CA ASP A 528 -26.22 1.23 14.45
C ASP A 528 -25.56 1.07 15.84
N PRO A 529 -25.90 1.88 16.84
CA PRO A 529 -25.41 1.67 18.21
C PRO A 529 -25.83 0.30 18.75
N GLY A 530 -24.92 -0.37 19.45
CA GLY A 530 -25.19 -1.68 20.06
C GLY A 530 -23.97 -2.58 20.20
N GLY A 531 -24.23 -3.80 20.67
CA GLY A 531 -23.23 -4.87 20.79
C GLY A 531 -23.18 -5.75 19.54
N TYR A 532 -21.96 -6.13 19.16
CA TYR A 532 -21.65 -6.91 17.97
C TYR A 532 -20.59 -7.96 18.28
N LEU A 533 -20.60 -9.05 17.51
CA LEU A 533 -19.58 -10.09 17.53
C LEU A 533 -18.92 -10.16 16.16
N LEU A 534 -17.61 -10.02 16.16
CA LEU A 534 -16.76 -10.17 14.99
C LEU A 534 -16.02 -11.51 15.09
N VAL A 535 -16.24 -12.38 14.12
CA VAL A 535 -15.74 -13.76 14.13
C VAL A 535 -14.81 -13.98 12.95
N PRO A 536 -13.48 -13.97 13.17
CA PRO A 536 -12.51 -14.40 12.16
C PRO A 536 -12.61 -15.92 11.91
N GLU A 537 -12.55 -16.32 10.64
CA GLU A 537 -12.68 -17.70 10.20
C GLU A 537 -11.57 -18.09 9.23
N ILE A 538 -11.16 -19.36 9.29
CA ILE A 538 -10.24 -19.97 8.33
C ILE A 538 -10.84 -21.30 7.82
N GLY A 539 -10.89 -21.48 6.50
CA GLY A 539 -11.49 -22.64 5.84
C GLY A 539 -10.66 -23.92 5.89
N THR A 540 -9.72 -24.01 6.82
CA THR A 540 -8.88 -25.20 7.04
C THR A 540 -8.96 -25.59 8.51
N TYR A 541 -9.51 -26.77 8.79
CA TYR A 541 -9.63 -27.30 10.14
C TYR A 541 -8.25 -27.65 10.72
N ASN A 542 -8.04 -27.42 12.02
CA ASN A 542 -6.75 -27.60 12.71
C ASN A 542 -5.60 -26.75 12.14
N SER A 543 -5.91 -25.63 11.46
CA SER A 543 -4.87 -24.68 11.04
C SER A 543 -4.14 -24.13 12.25
N LYS A 544 -2.82 -23.93 12.14
CA LYS A 544 -2.00 -23.23 13.14
C LYS A 544 -1.53 -21.92 12.53
N GLU A 545 -2.39 -20.92 12.58
CA GLU A 545 -2.15 -19.65 11.89
C GLU A 545 -2.38 -18.48 12.83
N ALA A 546 -1.35 -17.68 13.02
CA ALA A 546 -1.48 -16.40 13.71
C ALA A 546 -2.14 -15.38 12.78
N PHE A 547 -2.98 -14.53 13.36
CA PHE A 547 -3.68 -13.48 12.64
C PHE A 547 -3.70 -12.17 13.42
N VAL A 548 -3.92 -11.10 12.67
CA VAL A 548 -4.11 -9.74 13.14
C VAL A 548 -5.46 -9.27 12.62
N LEU A 549 -6.35 -8.88 13.53
CA LEU A 549 -7.64 -8.29 13.22
C LEU A 549 -7.55 -6.78 13.48
N LYS A 550 -7.59 -6.00 12.39
CA LYS A 550 -7.60 -4.54 12.40
C LYS A 550 -9.05 -4.07 12.38
N ILE A 551 -9.43 -3.16 13.27
CA ILE A 551 -10.80 -2.66 13.40
C ILE A 551 -10.78 -1.13 13.34
N TRP A 552 -11.67 -0.55 12.53
CA TRP A 552 -11.86 0.89 12.39
C TRP A 552 -13.33 1.26 12.57
N SER A 553 -13.60 2.33 13.31
CA SER A 553 -14.95 2.87 13.48
C SER A 553 -14.94 4.39 13.45
N SER A 554 -15.89 5.00 12.75
CA SER A 554 -16.10 6.45 12.79
C SER A 554 -16.70 6.94 14.12
N ALA A 555 -17.15 6.02 14.98
CA ALA A 555 -17.67 6.29 16.32
C ALA A 555 -16.79 5.62 17.39
N GLU A 556 -16.88 6.11 18.63
CA GLU A 556 -16.26 5.46 19.78
C GLU A 556 -16.78 4.03 19.96
N PHE A 557 -15.85 3.12 20.27
CA PHE A 557 -16.17 1.74 20.54
C PHE A 557 -15.22 1.16 21.58
N SER A 558 -15.69 0.08 22.22
CA SER A 558 -14.84 -0.82 22.99
C SER A 558 -14.79 -2.17 22.31
N SER A 559 -13.65 -2.85 22.42
CA SER A 559 -13.50 -4.22 21.93
C SER A 559 -12.66 -5.06 22.87
N PHE A 560 -12.98 -6.35 22.96
CA PHE A 560 -12.17 -7.33 23.66
C PHE A 560 -12.29 -8.70 22.99
N LEU A 561 -11.19 -9.45 23.01
CA LEU A 561 -11.18 -10.84 22.61
C LEU A 561 -11.87 -11.67 23.69
N ILE A 562 -12.78 -12.55 23.28
CA ILE A 562 -13.41 -13.53 24.16
C ILE A 562 -12.46 -14.71 24.29
N GLU A 563 -11.69 -14.74 25.38
CA GLU A 563 -10.76 -15.83 25.70
C GLU A 563 -11.51 -17.14 26.05
N GLU A 564 -10.79 -18.28 26.02
CA GLU A 564 -11.31 -19.63 26.36
C GLU A 564 -11.74 -19.80 27.81
#